data_AF-A0ABD0NXN9-F1
#
_entry.id   AF-A0ABD0NXN9-F1
#
_cell.length_a   1.000
_cell.length_b   1.000
_cell.length_c   1.000
_cell.angle_alpha   90.00
_cell.angle_beta   90.00
_cell.angle_gamma   90.00
#
_symmetry.space_group_name_H-M   'P 1'
#
loop_
_entity.id
_entity.type
_entity.pdbx_description
1 polymer ?
#
loop_
_entity_poly.entity_id
_entity_poly.type
_entity_poly.pdbx_seq_one_letter_code
_entity_poly.pdbx_strand_id
1 'polypeptide(L)'
;AQTVPPDPSPSPSCPPPPVVPPTNAADVMVNFDPDPADLALSSVPGQEAFDPRRHRFTEEELKPQPMIKKARKMLVPDDQK
;
A
#
# COMPACT_ATOMS: atom_id res chain seq x y z
N ALA A 1 5.15 -29.22 -50.01
CA ALA A 1 5.92 -28.24 -49.20
C ALA A 1 4.97 -27.16 -48.73
N GLN A 2 4.74 -27.02 -47.42
CA GLN A 2 4.13 -25.83 -46.82
C GLN A 2 4.71 -25.67 -45.41
N THR A 3 5.38 -24.55 -45.21
CA THR A 3 6.10 -24.12 -44.00
C THR A 3 5.12 -23.46 -43.04
N VAL A 4 5.02 -23.96 -41.81
CA VAL A 4 4.26 -23.37 -40.69
C VAL A 4 5.25 -22.54 -39.84
N PRO A 5 4.97 -21.26 -39.50
CA PRO A 5 5.87 -20.42 -38.73
C PRO A 5 5.92 -20.82 -37.24
N PRO A 6 7.02 -20.52 -36.52
CA PRO A 6 7.22 -20.94 -35.13
C PRO A 6 6.41 -20.07 -34.13
N ASP A 7 5.81 -20.76 -33.16
CA ASP A 7 5.10 -20.22 -32.00
C ASP A 7 6.07 -19.48 -31.05
N PRO A 8 5.78 -18.25 -30.58
CA PRO A 8 6.67 -17.51 -29.71
C PRO A 8 6.56 -17.99 -28.25
N SER A 9 7.61 -18.64 -27.78
CA SER A 9 7.92 -18.95 -26.37
C SER A 9 7.61 -17.76 -25.42
N PRO A 10 7.06 -18.00 -24.22
CA PRO A 10 6.79 -16.92 -23.26
C PRO A 10 8.08 -16.42 -22.61
N SER A 11 8.39 -15.14 -22.78
CA SER A 11 9.47 -14.43 -22.09
C SER A 11 9.14 -14.26 -20.59
N PRO A 12 10.09 -14.39 -19.65
CA PRO A 12 9.83 -14.37 -18.20
C PRO A 12 9.73 -12.95 -17.59
N SER A 13 9.38 -11.92 -18.38
CA SER A 13 9.59 -10.51 -17.99
C SER A 13 8.32 -9.65 -17.96
N CYS A 14 7.18 -10.20 -17.55
CA CYS A 14 6.03 -9.38 -17.23
C CYS A 14 5.56 -9.70 -15.80
N PRO A 15 5.70 -8.78 -14.82
CA PRO A 15 4.95 -8.93 -13.58
C PRO A 15 3.46 -8.99 -13.95
N PRO A 16 2.66 -9.85 -13.31
CA PRO A 16 1.24 -9.90 -13.59
C PRO A 16 0.64 -8.49 -13.39
N PRO A 17 -0.33 -8.09 -14.23
CA PRO A 17 -1.01 -6.81 -14.08
C PRO A 17 -1.57 -6.70 -12.65
N PRO A 18 -1.60 -5.49 -12.06
CA PRO A 18 -2.20 -5.32 -10.74
C PRO A 18 -3.63 -5.85 -10.79
N VAL A 19 -3.92 -6.84 -9.96
CA VAL A 19 -5.28 -7.36 -9.82
C VAL A 19 -6.09 -6.21 -9.23
N VAL A 20 -6.84 -5.52 -10.09
CA VAL A 20 -7.83 -4.54 -9.64
C VAL A 20 -8.83 -5.31 -8.78
N PRO A 21 -8.95 -5.01 -7.47
CA PRO A 21 -10.02 -5.59 -6.68
C PRO A 21 -11.35 -5.23 -7.36
N PRO A 22 -12.34 -6.13 -7.38
CA PRO A 22 -13.64 -5.84 -7.98
C PRO A 22 -14.14 -4.48 -7.44
N THR A 23 -14.62 -3.63 -8.34
CA THR A 23 -15.03 -2.24 -8.05
C THR A 23 -16.15 -2.14 -7.02
N ASN A 24 -16.92 -3.22 -6.86
CA ASN A 24 -17.59 -3.51 -5.62
C ASN A 24 -16.60 -4.27 -4.74
N ALA A 25 -15.88 -3.53 -3.90
CA ALA A 25 -15.32 -4.07 -2.67
C ALA A 25 -16.49 -4.73 -1.96
N ALA A 26 -16.74 -6.00 -2.28
CA ALA A 26 -17.85 -6.74 -1.72
C ALA A 26 -17.67 -6.57 -0.23
N ASP A 27 -18.64 -5.94 0.42
CA ASP A 27 -18.74 -5.93 1.86
C ASP A 27 -18.45 -7.36 2.28
N VAL A 28 -17.24 -7.60 2.79
CA VAL A 28 -16.87 -8.92 3.26
C VAL A 28 -17.88 -9.13 4.38
N MET A 29 -18.91 -9.94 4.11
CA MET A 29 -20.03 -10.22 5.02
C MET A 29 -19.54 -11.14 6.14
N VAL A 30 -18.47 -10.71 6.77
CA VAL A 30 -17.89 -11.26 7.98
C VAL A 30 -18.03 -10.16 9.01
N ASN A 31 -18.40 -10.54 10.23
CA ASN A 31 -18.41 -9.62 11.35
C ASN A 31 -16.98 -9.10 11.52
N PHE A 32 -16.79 -7.80 11.28
CA PHE A 32 -15.50 -7.12 11.42
C PHE A 32 -15.53 -6.36 12.73
N ASP A 33 -14.90 -6.94 13.74
CA ASP A 33 -14.78 -6.38 15.09
C ASP A 33 -13.29 -6.36 15.46
N PRO A 34 -12.51 -5.37 14.98
CA PRO A 34 -11.09 -5.26 15.31
C PRO A 34 -10.92 -4.91 16.79
N ASP A 35 -9.85 -5.41 17.41
CA ASP A 35 -9.49 -5.01 18.77
C ASP A 35 -9.34 -3.48 18.85
N PRO A 36 -9.87 -2.80 19.89
CA PRO A 36 -9.65 -1.38 20.12
C PRO A 36 -8.18 -0.93 20.04
N ALA A 37 -7.24 -1.78 20.47
CA ALA A 37 -5.81 -1.49 20.37
C ALA A 37 -5.33 -1.44 18.91
N ASP A 38 -5.76 -2.40 18.09
CA ASP A 38 -5.41 -2.45 16.66
C ASP A 38 -6.02 -1.27 15.91
N LEU A 39 -7.26 -0.91 16.25
CA LEU A 39 -7.94 0.26 15.68
C LEU A 39 -7.23 1.58 16.03
N ALA A 40 -6.74 1.71 17.25
CA ALA A 40 -5.96 2.87 17.68
C ALA A 40 -4.60 2.95 16.96
N LEU A 41 -3.95 1.80 16.71
CA LEU A 41 -2.68 1.73 15.97
C LEU A 41 -2.84 2.02 14.48
N SER A 42 -3.96 1.64 13.87
CA SER A 42 -4.24 1.93 12.45
C SER A 42 -4.71 3.36 12.20
N SER A 43 -5.17 4.05 13.25
CA SER A 43 -5.72 5.41 13.14
C SER A 43 -4.64 6.47 13.32
N VAL A 44 -4.82 7.60 12.64
CA VAL A 44 -3.93 8.76 12.79
C VAL A 44 -4.21 9.43 14.14
N PRO A 45 -3.19 9.68 14.99
CA PRO A 45 -3.38 10.33 16.28
C PRO A 45 -4.08 11.70 16.15
N GLY A 46 -5.11 11.93 16.96
CA GLY A 46 -5.89 13.18 16.94
C GLY A 46 -6.98 13.26 15.87
N GLN A 47 -7.16 12.21 15.07
CA GLN A 47 -8.30 12.06 14.16
C GLN A 47 -9.28 11.00 14.66
N GLU A 48 -10.50 11.00 14.12
CA GLU A 48 -11.46 9.93 14.36
C GLU A 48 -10.90 8.58 13.88
N ALA A 49 -11.31 7.50 14.53
CA ALA A 49 -10.84 6.16 14.21
C ALA A 49 -11.17 5.80 12.75
N PHE A 50 -10.18 5.29 12.03
CA PHE A 50 -10.32 4.95 10.62
C PHE A 50 -11.07 3.62 10.46
N ASP A 51 -12.20 3.63 9.75
CA ASP A 51 -12.93 2.42 9.37
C ASP A 51 -12.67 2.07 7.90
N PRO A 52 -11.88 1.01 7.61
CA PRO A 52 -11.56 0.59 6.25
C PRO A 52 -12.77 0.22 5.38
N ARG A 53 -13.91 -0.14 6.00
CA ARG A 53 -15.13 -0.53 5.27
C ARG A 53 -15.92 0.67 4.78
N ARG A 54 -15.87 1.77 5.54
CA ARG A 54 -16.67 2.98 5.28
C ARG A 54 -15.87 4.08 4.61
N HIS A 55 -14.56 4.08 4.77
CA HIS A 55 -13.71 5.14 4.25
C HIS A 55 -13.12 4.76 2.88
N ARG A 56 -13.36 5.62 1.88
CA ARG A 56 -12.69 5.55 0.58
C ARG A 56 -11.84 6.79 0.41
N PHE A 57 -10.56 6.59 0.09
CA PHE A 57 -9.66 7.70 -0.23
C PHE A 57 -10.09 8.37 -1.53
N THR A 58 -10.05 9.70 -1.52
CA THR A 58 -10.14 10.49 -2.76
C THR A 58 -8.87 10.35 -3.59
N GLU A 59 -8.91 10.69 -4.87
CA GLU A 59 -7.71 10.65 -5.73
C GLU A 59 -6.58 11.55 -5.23
N GLU A 60 -6.92 12.63 -4.51
CA GLU A 60 -5.93 13.51 -3.87
C GLU A 60 -5.25 12.84 -2.67
N GLU A 61 -6.01 12.18 -1.80
CA GLU A 61 -5.49 11.47 -0.62
C GLU A 61 -4.76 10.18 -0.97
N LEU A 62 -5.09 9.57 -2.11
CA LEU A 62 -4.44 8.37 -2.62
C LEU A 62 -3.02 8.67 -3.15
N LYS A 63 -2.71 9.93 -3.46
CA LYS A 63 -1.35 10.33 -3.87
C LYS A 63 -0.38 10.11 -2.71
N PRO A 64 0.86 9.69 -3.00
CA PRO A 64 1.84 9.47 -1.94
C PRO A 64 2.07 10.76 -1.15
N GLN A 65 2.01 10.66 0.17
CA GLN A 65 2.37 11.77 1.07
C GLN A 65 3.83 12.19 0.85
N PRO A 66 4.18 13.46 1.13
CA PRO A 66 5.56 13.94 1.02
C PRO A 66 6.47 13.15 1.97
N MET A 67 7.48 12.49 1.41
CA MET A 67 8.39 11.68 2.20
C MET A 67 9.39 12.56 2.96
N ILE A 68 9.33 12.54 4.29
CA ILE A 68 10.29 13.24 5.16
C ILE A 68 11.60 12.45 5.17
N LYS A 69 12.69 13.09 4.74
CA LYS A 69 14.03 12.48 4.79
C LYS A 69 14.54 12.50 6.23
N LYS A 70 15.04 11.35 6.70
CA LYS A 70 15.74 11.26 7.99
C LYS A 70 16.94 12.22 8.01
N ALA A 71 17.14 12.92 9.13
CA ALA A 71 18.29 13.79 9.31
C ALA A 71 19.60 13.01 9.40
N ARG A 72 20.71 13.63 8.99
CA ARG A 72 22.05 13.08 9.19
C ARG A 72 22.34 13.06 10.69
N LYS A 73 22.99 12.00 11.19
CA LYS A 73 23.46 11.97 12.59
C LYS A 73 24.52 13.06 12.77
N MET A 74 24.32 13.93 13.75
CA MET A 74 25.40 14.80 14.24
C MET A 74 26.29 13.95 15.15
N LEU A 75 27.56 13.81 14.77
CA LEU A 75 28.57 13.23 15.63
C LEU A 75 29.06 14.33 16.57
N VAL A 76 28.95 14.12 17.88
CA VAL A 76 29.56 15.01 18.87
C VAL A 76 31.07 14.70 18.89
N PRO A 77 31.95 15.68 18.63
CA PRO A 77 33.40 15.48 18.74
C PRO A 77 33.81 15.05 20.15
N ASP A 78 34.85 14.21 20.24
CA ASP A 78 35.35 13.69 21.52
C ASP A 78 35.82 14.79 22.48
N ASP A 79 36.30 15.93 21.96
CA ASP A 79 36.73 17.09 22.75
C ASP A 79 35.58 17.81 23.47
N GLN A 80 34.33 17.45 23.20
CA GLN A 80 33.11 18.03 23.79
C GLN A 80 32.30 17.01 24.62
N LYS A 81 32.91 15.90 25.01
CA LYS A 81 32.32 14.85 25.87
C LYS A 81 32.58 15.09 27.35
#